data_AF-A0A4Y4G3R7-F1
#
_entry.id   AF-A0A4Y4G3R7-F1
#
_cell.length_a   1.000
_cell.length_b   1.000
_cell.length_c   1.000
_cell.angle_alpha   90.00
_cell.angle_beta   90.00
_cell.angle_gamma   90.00
#
_symmetry.space_group_name_H-M   'P 1'
#
loop_
_entity.id
_entity.type
_entity.pdbx_description
1 polymer ?
#
loop_
_entity_poly.entity_id
_entity_poly.type
_entity_poly.pdbx_seq_one_letter_code
_entity_poly.pdbx_strand_id
1 'polypeptide(L)'
;MKKLNEFVTKHPLYFLFFIAIIVGLFKLFLNIIKQRPVYEELDIIIYTFCLYFVCWIISKTVHNTYIRFCVAAFINFIYLSIQMFFDGSYVNYTSFIVTGGVAAFIAVMMVIIMHMFFNSHKTK
;
A
#
# COMPACT_ATOMS: atom_id res chain seq x y z
N MET A 1 12.46 22.67 -6.45
CA MET A 1 11.50 21.60 -6.80
C MET A 1 12.02 20.57 -7.81
N LYS A 2 12.74 20.93 -8.89
CA LYS A 2 13.29 19.96 -9.88
C LYS A 2 14.13 18.82 -9.27
N LYS A 3 15.09 19.15 -8.40
CA LYS A 3 15.97 18.15 -7.74
C LYS A 3 15.21 17.14 -6.87
N LEU A 4 14.17 17.60 -6.17
CA LEU A 4 13.32 16.71 -5.35
C LEU A 4 12.55 15.74 -6.26
N ASN A 5 11.99 16.25 -7.36
CA ASN A 5 11.23 15.44 -8.31
C ASN A 5 12.11 14.37 -9.01
N GLU A 6 13.35 14.73 -9.36
CA GLU A 6 14.36 13.78 -9.87
C GLU A 6 14.75 12.71 -8.85
N PHE A 7 14.86 13.08 -7.57
CA PHE A 7 15.15 12.12 -6.50
C PHE A 7 13.99 11.14 -6.27
N VAL A 8 12.75 11.64 -6.24
CA VAL A 8 11.53 10.83 -6.13
C VAL A 8 11.41 9.83 -7.27
N THR A 9 11.73 10.24 -8.49
CA THR A 9 11.65 9.35 -9.67
C THR A 9 12.78 8.33 -9.72
N LYS A 10 14.01 8.69 -9.34
CA LYS A 10 15.14 7.74 -9.30
C LYS A 10 15.07 6.74 -8.15
N HIS A 11 14.64 7.18 -6.97
CA HIS A 11 14.69 6.40 -5.74
C HIS A 11 13.35 6.45 -4.98
N PRO A 12 12.25 5.98 -5.60
CA PRO A 12 10.92 6.17 -5.04
C PRO A 12 10.73 5.44 -3.70
N LEU A 13 11.38 4.28 -3.50
CA LEU A 13 11.34 3.56 -2.23
C LEU A 13 12.05 4.30 -1.08
N TYR A 14 13.21 4.92 -1.35
CA TYR A 14 13.94 5.68 -0.33
C TYR A 14 13.18 6.93 0.08
N PHE A 15 12.56 7.61 -0.89
CA PHE A 15 11.70 8.75 -0.61
C PHE A 15 10.49 8.35 0.25
N LEU A 16 9.88 7.21 -0.05
CA LEU A 16 8.75 6.71 0.73
C LEU A 16 9.13 6.27 2.13
N PHE A 17 10.27 5.61 2.27
CA PHE A 17 10.84 5.25 3.56
C PHE A 17 11.13 6.50 4.41
N PHE A 18 11.69 7.53 3.78
CA PHE A 18 11.93 8.82 4.43
C PHE A 18 10.62 9.50 4.90
N ILE A 19 9.60 9.53 4.04
CA ILE A 19 8.27 10.05 4.43
C ILE A 19 7.65 9.22 5.55
N ALA A 20 7.73 7.90 5.47
CA ALA A 20 7.18 7.00 6.49
C ALA A 20 7.84 7.23 7.86
N ILE A 21 9.16 7.47 7.90
CA ILE A 21 9.87 7.84 9.13
C ILE A 21 9.36 9.18 9.67
N ILE A 22 9.22 10.21 8.83
CA ILE A 22 8.73 11.52 9.26
C ILE A 22 7.31 11.42 9.81
N VAL A 23 6.41 10.74 9.09
CA VAL A 23 5.02 10.54 9.50
C VAL A 23 4.94 9.73 10.79
N GLY A 24 5.77 8.69 10.92
CA GLY A 24 5.89 7.89 12.14
C GLY A 24 6.33 8.73 13.33
N LEU A 25 7.43 9.48 13.21
CA LEU A 25 7.91 10.38 14.26
C LEU A 25 6.87 11.42 14.66
N PHE A 26 6.14 11.98 13.68
CA PHE A 26 5.08 12.94 13.94
C PHE A 26 3.89 12.31 14.69
N LYS A 27 3.46 11.11 14.31
CA LYS A 27 2.41 10.38 15.04
C LYS A 27 2.84 10.01 16.47
N LEU A 28 4.08 9.55 16.66
CA LEU A 28 4.63 9.28 17.99
C LEU A 28 4.52 10.53 18.88
N PHE A 29 4.89 11.70 18.33
CA PHE A 29 4.80 12.97 19.05
C PHE A 29 3.34 13.37 19.38
N LEU A 30 2.42 13.21 18.42
CA LEU A 30 1.00 13.47 18.65
C LEU A 30 0.39 12.53 19.71
N ASN A 31 0.78 11.25 19.71
CA ASN A 31 0.29 10.28 20.69
C ASN A 31 0.76 10.63 22.10
N ILE A 32 2.00 11.10 22.25
CA ILE A 32 2.54 11.62 23.52
C ILE A 32 1.71 12.81 24.01
N ILE A 33 1.42 13.80 23.15
CA ILE A 33 0.61 14.96 23.51
C ILE A 33 -0.81 14.55 23.90
N LYS A 34 -1.39 13.58 23.19
CA LYS A 34 -2.76 13.09 23.42
C LYS A 34 -2.87 12.07 24.56
N GLN A 35 -1.77 11.79 25.29
CA GLN A 35 -1.70 10.76 26.34
C GLN A 35 -2.19 9.38 25.88
N ARG A 36 -2.00 9.08 24.60
CA ARG A 36 -2.29 7.79 23.98
C ARG A 36 -1.06 6.90 24.01
N PRO A 37 -1.22 5.56 24.01
CA PRO A 37 -0.11 4.65 23.81
C PRO A 37 0.76 5.09 22.63
N VAL A 38 2.07 5.17 22.88
CA VAL A 38 3.05 5.68 21.89
C VAL A 38 2.94 4.92 20.56
N TYR A 39 2.73 3.61 20.64
CA TYR A 39 2.63 2.70 19.50
C TYR A 39 1.25 2.62 18.84
N GLU A 40 0.25 3.38 19.32
CA GLU A 40 -1.09 3.40 18.72
C GLU A 40 -1.01 3.91 17.27
N GLU A 41 -1.69 3.21 16.35
CA GLU A 41 -1.72 3.52 14.91
C GLU A 41 -0.42 3.31 14.11
N LEU A 42 0.59 2.62 14.69
CA LEU A 42 1.79 2.20 13.94
C LEU A 42 1.50 1.13 12.89
N ASP A 43 0.48 0.30 13.13
CA ASP A 43 -0.05 -0.68 12.19
C ASP A 43 -0.41 -0.06 10.82
N ILE A 44 -1.03 1.12 10.82
CA ILE A 44 -1.38 1.86 9.60
C ILE A 44 -0.13 2.30 8.83
N ILE A 45 0.92 2.76 9.54
CA ILE A 45 2.17 3.20 8.92
C ILE A 45 2.89 2.01 8.28
N ILE A 46 2.97 0.89 9.00
CA ILE A 46 3.57 -0.36 8.51
C ILE A 46 2.79 -0.89 7.30
N TYR A 47 1.45 -0.92 7.38
CA TYR A 47 0.59 -1.33 6.28
C TYR A 47 0.82 -0.48 5.02
N THR A 48 0.87 0.85 5.18
CA THR A 48 1.13 1.78 4.07
C THR A 48 2.49 1.51 3.42
N PHE A 49 3.54 1.28 4.23
CA PHE A 49 4.86 0.95 3.73
C PHE A 49 4.87 -0.38 2.96
N CYS A 50 4.27 -1.43 3.52
CA CYS A 50 4.14 -2.74 2.87
C CYS A 50 3.38 -2.64 1.53
N LEU A 51 2.28 -1.89 1.49
CA LEU A 51 1.48 -1.69 0.28
C LEU A 51 2.31 -1.05 -0.83
N TYR A 52 3.07 0.01 -0.52
CA TYR A 52 3.95 0.65 -1.49
C TYR A 52 5.10 -0.24 -1.95
N PHE A 53 5.68 -1.02 -1.04
CA PHE A 53 6.74 -1.97 -1.37
C PHE A 53 6.22 -3.05 -2.33
N VAL A 54 5.03 -3.61 -2.08
CA VAL A 54 4.36 -4.56 -2.97
C VAL A 54 4.06 -3.92 -4.33
N CYS A 55 3.55 -2.68 -4.36
CA CYS A 55 3.34 -1.94 -5.61
C CYS A 55 4.63 -1.81 -6.43
N TRP A 56 5.75 -1.50 -5.78
CA TRP A 56 7.04 -1.39 -6.44
C TRP A 56 7.52 -2.74 -7.02
N ILE A 57 7.41 -3.83 -6.26
CA ILE A 57 7.76 -5.19 -6.73
C ILE A 57 6.92 -5.54 -7.97
N ILE A 58 5.60 -5.40 -7.88
CA ILE A 58 4.68 -5.72 -9.00
C ILE A 58 5.03 -4.87 -10.22
N SER A 59 5.30 -3.57 -10.04
CA SER A 59 5.66 -2.69 -11.15
C SER A 59 7.00 -3.05 -11.81
N LYS A 60 7.93 -3.67 -11.07
CA LYS A 60 9.23 -4.11 -11.61
C LYS A 60 9.15 -5.48 -12.29
N THR A 61 8.37 -6.41 -11.74
CA THR A 61 8.32 -7.80 -12.22
C THR A 61 7.29 -8.00 -13.32
N VAL A 62 6.17 -7.27 -13.29
CA VAL A 62 5.07 -7.46 -14.25
C VAL A 62 4.98 -6.23 -15.14
N HIS A 63 5.06 -6.40 -16.46
CA HIS A 63 4.99 -5.27 -17.39
C HIS A 63 3.58 -4.99 -17.92
N ASN A 64 2.71 -6.00 -17.99
CA ASN A 64 1.34 -5.86 -18.48
C ASN A 64 0.41 -5.33 -17.38
N THR A 65 -0.24 -4.19 -17.61
CA THR A 65 -1.16 -3.52 -16.68
C THR A 65 -2.29 -4.43 -16.21
N TYR A 66 -2.88 -5.24 -17.09
CA TYR A 66 -3.95 -6.17 -16.72
C TYR A 66 -3.46 -7.25 -15.77
N ILE A 67 -2.24 -7.77 -16.00
CA ILE A 67 -1.63 -8.76 -15.11
C ILE A 67 -1.27 -8.14 -13.75
N ARG A 68 -0.82 -6.86 -13.72
CA ARG A 68 -0.58 -6.13 -12.47
C ARG A 68 -1.84 -6.04 -11.63
N PHE A 69 -2.97 -5.72 -12.27
CA PHE A 69 -4.27 -5.69 -11.60
C PHE A 69 -4.63 -7.05 -11.02
N CYS A 70 -4.55 -8.13 -11.81
CA CYS A 70 -4.90 -9.47 -11.33
C CYS A 70 -4.01 -9.90 -10.15
N VAL A 71 -2.70 -9.65 -10.21
CA VAL A 71 -1.77 -9.98 -9.12
C VAL A 71 -2.08 -9.16 -7.86
N ALA A 72 -2.31 -7.85 -7.99
CA ALA A 72 -2.66 -6.99 -6.86
C ALA A 72 -4.02 -7.39 -6.24
N ALA A 73 -5.01 -7.73 -7.05
CA ALA A 73 -6.30 -8.21 -6.59
C ALA A 73 -6.16 -9.53 -5.83
N PHE A 74 -5.37 -10.47 -6.36
CA PHE A 74 -5.16 -11.77 -5.73
C PHE A 74 -4.44 -11.66 -4.38
N ILE A 75 -3.40 -10.82 -4.29
CA ILE A 75 -2.67 -10.59 -3.03
C ILE A 75 -3.59 -9.98 -1.96
N ASN A 76 -4.35 -8.93 -2.31
CA ASN A 76 -5.29 -8.31 -1.38
C ASN A 76 -6.40 -9.27 -0.98
N PHE A 77 -6.89 -10.07 -1.92
CA PHE A 77 -7.91 -11.06 -1.66
C PHE A 77 -7.43 -12.10 -0.64
N ILE A 78 -6.21 -12.62 -0.80
CA ILE A 78 -5.60 -13.53 0.18
C ILE A 78 -5.47 -12.86 1.54
N TYR A 79 -4.91 -11.64 1.58
CA TYR A 79 -4.71 -10.90 2.82
C TYR A 79 -6.02 -10.68 3.60
N LEU A 80 -7.06 -10.18 2.94
CA LEU A 80 -8.37 -9.95 3.54
C LEU A 80 -9.06 -11.25 3.93
N SER A 81 -8.89 -12.32 3.14
CA SER A 81 -9.44 -13.65 3.47
C SER A 81 -8.79 -14.22 4.73
N ILE A 82 -7.48 -14.05 4.89
CA ILE A 82 -6.75 -14.45 6.10
C ILE A 82 -7.25 -13.63 7.31
N GLN A 83 -7.40 -12.31 7.17
CA GLN A 83 -7.93 -11.47 8.26
C GLN A 83 -9.32 -11.91 8.69
N MET A 84 -10.25 -12.08 7.74
CA MET A 84 -11.61 -12.57 8.05
C MET A 84 -11.62 -13.95 8.72
N PHE A 85 -10.67 -14.82 8.39
CA PHE A 85 -10.53 -16.12 9.03
C PHE A 85 -10.15 -15.98 10.51
N PHE A 86 -9.16 -15.12 10.82
CA PHE A 86 -8.75 -14.86 12.21
C PHE A 86 -9.81 -14.09 13.01
N ASP A 87 -10.58 -13.22 12.36
CA ASP A 87 -11.65 -12.45 12.98
C ASP A 87 -12.95 -13.26 13.17
N GLY A 88 -12.97 -14.54 12.75
CA GLY A 88 -14.15 -15.41 12.85
C GLY A 88 -15.34 -14.97 11.99
N SER A 89 -15.13 -14.02 11.06
CA SER A 89 -16.16 -13.44 10.18
C SER A 89 -16.37 -14.24 8.89
N TYR A 90 -15.62 -15.33 8.72
CA TYR A 90 -15.69 -16.24 7.57
C TYR A 90 -16.93 -17.15 7.63
N VAL A 91 -18.12 -16.55 7.64
CA VAL A 91 -19.36 -17.29 7.94
C VAL A 91 -20.32 -17.35 6.75
N ASN A 92 -20.20 -16.48 5.73
CA ASN A 92 -21.17 -16.42 4.63
C ASN A 92 -20.60 -16.02 3.25
N TYR A 93 -21.26 -16.49 2.19
CA TYR A 93 -20.98 -16.16 0.78
C TYR A 93 -20.99 -14.64 0.51
N THR A 94 -21.83 -13.90 1.23
CA THR A 94 -21.87 -12.43 1.16
C THR A 94 -20.55 -11.79 1.60
N SER A 95 -19.92 -12.27 2.68
CA SER A 95 -18.62 -11.77 3.15
C SER A 95 -17.51 -12.04 2.12
N PHE A 96 -17.59 -13.18 1.42
CA PHE A 96 -16.66 -13.52 0.34
C PHE A 96 -16.78 -12.56 -0.85
N ILE A 97 -18.01 -12.26 -1.30
CA ILE A 97 -18.23 -11.31 -2.41
C ILE A 97 -17.76 -9.91 -2.02
N VAL A 98 -18.13 -9.43 -0.83
CA VAL A 98 -17.74 -8.10 -0.36
C VAL A 98 -16.22 -7.98 -0.29
N THR A 99 -15.53 -8.99 0.23
CA THR A 99 -14.06 -9.03 0.26
C THR A 99 -13.44 -9.05 -1.12
N GLY A 100 -14.02 -9.81 -2.07
CA GLY A 100 -13.61 -9.76 -3.47
C GLY A 100 -13.72 -8.35 -4.06
N GLY A 101 -14.83 -7.66 -3.80
CA GLY A 101 -15.07 -6.28 -4.24
C GLY A 101 -14.07 -5.29 -3.64
N VAL A 102 -13.82 -5.38 -2.33
CA VAL A 102 -12.83 -4.54 -1.64
C VAL A 102 -11.42 -4.82 -2.15
N ALA A 103 -11.05 -6.08 -2.34
CA ALA A 103 -9.75 -6.46 -2.91
C ALA A 103 -9.55 -5.91 -4.32
N ALA A 104 -10.58 -5.97 -5.16
CA ALA A 104 -10.55 -5.39 -6.51
C ALA A 104 -10.41 -3.86 -6.46
N PHE A 105 -11.14 -3.19 -5.57
CA PHE A 105 -11.03 -1.74 -5.38
C PHE A 105 -9.62 -1.32 -4.94
N ILE A 106 -9.04 -2.00 -3.96
CA ILE A 106 -7.66 -1.75 -3.52
C ILE A 106 -6.68 -2.00 -4.67
N ALA A 107 -6.88 -3.06 -5.45
CA ALA A 107 -6.05 -3.37 -6.62
C ALA A 107 -6.10 -2.27 -7.70
N VAL A 108 -7.27 -1.67 -7.96
CA VAL A 108 -7.39 -0.50 -8.86
C VAL A 108 -6.53 0.64 -8.34
N MET A 109 -6.64 0.97 -7.05
CA MET A 109 -5.84 2.02 -6.42
C MET A 109 -4.34 1.74 -6.51
N MET A 110 -3.92 0.50 -6.26
CA MET A 110 -2.53 0.06 -6.40
C MET A 110 -2.02 0.23 -7.83
N VAL A 111 -2.80 -0.13 -8.84
CA VAL A 111 -2.42 0.05 -10.26
C VAL A 111 -2.27 1.53 -10.61
N ILE A 112 -3.16 2.40 -10.11
CA ILE A 112 -3.04 3.86 -10.29
C ILE A 112 -1.74 4.37 -9.67
N ILE A 113 -1.45 3.99 -8.43
CA ILE A 113 -0.19 4.34 -7.73
C ILE A 113 1.01 3.86 -8.55
N MET A 114 1.00 2.61 -9.04
CA MET A 114 2.09 2.11 -9.86
C MET A 114 2.29 2.92 -11.13
N HIS A 115 1.19 3.35 -11.76
CA HIS A 115 1.28 4.12 -12.98
C HIS A 115 1.85 5.51 -12.75
N MET A 116 1.41 6.20 -11.68
CA MET A 116 1.85 7.54 -11.33
C MET A 116 3.31 7.59 -10.87
N PHE A 117 3.73 6.64 -10.03
CA PHE A 117 5.02 6.73 -9.34
C PHE A 117 6.13 5.88 -9.99
N PHE A 118 5.79 4.77 -10.67
CA PHE A 118 6.80 3.81 -11.14
C PHE A 118 6.90 3.66 -12.66
N ASN A 119 5.85 4.02 -13.43
CA ASN A 119 5.86 3.94 -14.89
C ASN A 119 6.23 5.26 -15.60
N SER A 120 6.53 6.34 -14.87
CA SER A 120 6.95 7.65 -15.43
C SER A 120 8.28 7.61 -16.23
N HIS A 121 8.93 6.45 -16.31
CA HIS A 121 10.17 6.23 -17.05
C HIS A 121 10.01 5.92 -18.54
N LYS A 122 8.79 5.93 -19.12
CA LYS A 122 8.55 5.65 -20.56
C LYS A 122 8.16 6.87 -21.41
N THR A 123 8.20 8.08 -20.86
CA THR A 123 8.05 9.32 -21.65
C THR A 123 9.33 10.13 -21.62
N LYS A 124 10.36 9.63 -22.29
CA LYS A 124 11.35 10.40 -23.05
C LYS A 124 12.26 9.46 -23.82
#